data_AF-A0A0C2N3Y3-F1
#
_entry.id   AF-A0A0C2N3Y3-F1
#
_cell.length_a   1.000
_cell.length_b   1.000
_cell.length_c   1.000
_cell.angle_alpha   90.00
_cell.angle_beta   90.00
_cell.angle_gamma   90.00
#
_symmetry.space_group_name_H-M   'P 1'
#
loop_
_entity.id
_entity.type
_entity.pdbx_description
1 polymer ?
#
loop_
_entity_poly.entity_id
_entity_poly.type
_entity_poly.pdbx_seq_one_letter_code
_entity_poly.pdbx_strand_id
1 'polypeptide(L)'
;MVTIGQIQRFESGNFDHWIEDLETFAEANGWTEDAQKLKTLPLYLKGEAKTLFRQAKKKKACYKAVCAALKAAFMEDPELAKMRLCTTTKLEGESFSRFVARIRNEVELAYPELDASGQQVRSYETFKEGIPEKFRKAIYKDSSVNTIDTAITKCQRLVMAERTTPKHVQTVEAVEQKPKEMEI
;
A
#
# COMPACT_ATOMS: atom_id res chain seq x y z
N MET A 1 29.38 15.64 3.54
CA MET A 1 28.53 14.90 2.58
C MET A 1 27.15 14.78 3.19
N VAL A 2 26.15 15.43 2.59
CA VAL A 2 24.75 15.33 3.03
C VAL A 2 24.19 14.06 2.40
N THR A 3 24.00 12.99 3.18
CA THR A 3 23.22 11.83 2.73
C THR A 3 21.76 12.24 2.68
N ILE A 4 21.26 12.53 1.48
CA ILE A 4 19.85 12.84 1.23
C ILE A 4 19.09 11.52 1.27
N GLY A 5 18.38 11.26 2.37
CA GLY A 5 17.46 10.12 2.50
C GLY A 5 18.11 8.76 2.77
N GLN A 6 17.32 7.81 3.27
CA GLN A 6 17.67 6.38 3.33
C GLN A 6 16.65 5.62 2.50
N ILE A 7 17.10 4.92 1.46
CA ILE A 7 16.25 3.93 0.79
C ILE A 7 16.17 2.65 1.65
N GLN A 8 14.98 2.05 1.70
CA GLN A 8 14.78 0.78 2.38
C GLN A 8 15.60 -0.33 1.71
N ARG A 9 16.16 -1.24 2.52
CA ARG A 9 16.88 -2.39 1.97
C ARG A 9 15.88 -3.36 1.35
N PHE A 10 16.18 -3.84 0.14
CA PHE A 10 15.34 -4.81 -0.55
C PHE A 10 15.68 -6.24 -0.14
N GLU A 11 14.64 -7.01 0.17
CA GLU A 11 14.71 -8.42 0.54
C GLU A 11 13.80 -9.25 -0.39
N SER A 12 12.56 -8.79 -0.59
CA SER A 12 11.55 -9.38 -1.48
C SER A 12 10.49 -8.33 -1.85
N GLY A 13 9.73 -8.57 -2.93
CA GLY A 13 8.60 -7.73 -3.37
C GLY A 13 8.81 -7.14 -4.76
N ASN A 14 8.14 -6.01 -5.05
CA ASN A 14 8.24 -5.33 -6.34
C ASN A 14 9.66 -4.75 -6.55
N PHE A 15 10.51 -5.51 -7.24
CA PHE A 15 11.87 -5.06 -7.55
C PHE A 15 11.90 -3.86 -8.50
N ASP A 16 10.88 -3.69 -9.34
CA ASP A 16 10.81 -2.59 -10.30
C ASP A 16 10.64 -1.24 -9.61
N HIS A 17 9.66 -1.12 -8.70
CA HIS A 17 9.52 0.11 -7.93
C HIS A 17 10.75 0.39 -7.06
N TRP A 18 11.32 -0.65 -6.47
CA TRP A 18 12.50 -0.46 -5.62
C TRP A 18 13.73 -0.01 -6.43
N ILE A 19 13.94 -0.53 -7.64
CA ILE A 19 15.07 -0.11 -8.47
C ILE A 19 14.88 1.32 -9.00
N GLU A 20 13.65 1.74 -9.31
CA GLU A 20 13.32 3.13 -9.68
C GLU A 20 13.61 4.11 -8.54
N ASP A 21 13.19 3.75 -7.31
CA ASP A 21 13.50 4.53 -6.11
C ASP A 21 15.03 4.60 -5.89
N LEU A 22 15.74 3.50 -6.12
CA LEU A 22 17.20 3.44 -6.01
C LEU A 22 17.88 4.30 -7.07
N GLU A 23 17.37 4.32 -8.30
CA GLU A 23 17.91 5.14 -9.38
C GLU A 23 17.71 6.63 -9.10
N THR A 24 16.52 7.02 -8.65
CA THR A 24 16.23 8.40 -8.21
C THR A 24 17.15 8.80 -7.05
N PHE A 25 17.38 7.89 -6.10
CA PHE A 25 18.33 8.10 -5.00
C PHE A 25 19.78 8.21 -5.49
N ALA A 26 20.19 7.35 -6.42
CA ALA A 26 21.52 7.32 -6.99
C ALA A 26 21.82 8.64 -7.74
N GLU A 27 20.86 9.15 -8.50
CA GLU A 27 20.95 10.45 -9.18
C GLU A 27 21.10 11.60 -8.17
N ALA A 28 20.26 11.62 -7.12
CA ALA A 28 20.36 12.63 -6.07
C ALA A 28 21.70 12.61 -5.32
N ASN A 29 22.34 11.44 -5.22
CA ASN A 29 23.66 11.26 -4.59
C ASN A 29 24.83 11.36 -5.58
N GLY A 30 24.56 11.72 -6.85
CA GLY A 30 25.60 11.91 -7.88
C GLY A 30 26.28 10.62 -8.33
N TRP A 31 25.64 9.46 -8.18
CA TRP A 31 26.16 8.19 -8.68
C TRP A 31 25.89 8.10 -10.19
N THR A 32 26.75 8.72 -10.98
CA THR A 32 26.63 8.74 -12.45
C THR A 32 27.27 7.52 -13.10
N GLU A 33 28.23 6.87 -12.43
CA GLU A 33 28.94 5.72 -12.98
C GLU A 33 28.28 4.38 -12.61
N ASP A 34 28.04 3.54 -13.63
CA ASP A 34 27.54 2.17 -13.47
C ASP A 34 28.45 1.32 -12.55
N ALA A 35 29.77 1.56 -12.58
CA ALA A 35 30.72 0.87 -11.72
C ALA A 35 30.54 1.24 -10.24
N GLN A 36 30.20 2.50 -9.95
CA GLN A 36 29.90 2.98 -8.62
C GLN A 36 28.57 2.41 -8.13
N LYS A 37 27.51 2.47 -8.94
CA LYS A 37 26.21 1.86 -8.63
C LYS A 37 26.34 0.36 -8.35
N LEU A 38 27.12 -0.37 -9.16
CA LEU A 38 27.33 -1.81 -8.98
C LEU A 38 28.13 -2.16 -7.71
N LYS A 39 28.97 -1.25 -7.20
CA LYS A 39 29.68 -1.43 -5.93
C LYS A 39 28.78 -1.16 -4.73
N THR A 40 27.87 -0.18 -4.83
CA THR A 40 26.98 0.23 -3.73
C THR A 40 25.70 -0.61 -3.64
N LEU A 41 25.17 -1.11 -4.76
CA LEU A 41 23.98 -1.96 -4.84
C LEU A 41 23.90 -3.07 -3.78
N PRO A 42 24.93 -3.91 -3.53
CA PRO A 42 24.86 -4.98 -2.52
C PRO A 42 24.75 -4.49 -1.06
N LEU A 43 24.92 -3.20 -0.78
CA LEU A 43 24.70 -2.61 0.55
C LEU A 43 23.22 -2.38 0.84
N TYR A 44 22.40 -2.25 -0.22
CA TYR A 44 20.97 -2.03 -0.15
C TYR A 44 20.15 -3.29 -0.41
N LEU A 45 20.82 -4.42 -0.65
CA LEU A 45 20.20 -5.75 -0.76
C LEU A 45 20.43 -6.55 0.52
N LYS A 46 19.40 -7.28 0.95
CA LYS A 46 19.42 -8.16 2.11
C LYS A 46 18.92 -9.57 1.73
N GLY A 47 19.30 -10.57 2.53
CA GLY A 47 18.79 -11.93 2.38
C GLY A 47 19.07 -12.54 1.01
N GLU A 48 18.03 -13.11 0.40
CA GLU A 48 18.07 -13.78 -0.90
C GLU A 48 18.50 -12.84 -2.04
N ALA A 49 18.07 -11.57 -2.01
CA ALA A 49 18.43 -10.59 -3.02
C ALA A 49 19.93 -10.36 -3.13
N LYS A 50 20.64 -10.38 -2.00
CA LYS A 50 22.10 -10.26 -1.98
C LYS A 50 22.79 -11.49 -2.55
N THR A 51 22.23 -12.68 -2.34
CA THR A 51 22.74 -13.94 -2.90
C THR A 51 22.56 -13.97 -4.41
N LEU A 52 21.37 -13.63 -4.91
CA LEU A 52 21.08 -13.53 -6.34
C LEU A 52 21.96 -12.48 -7.02
N PHE A 53 22.19 -11.33 -6.38
CA PHE A 53 23.11 -10.30 -6.89
C PHE A 53 24.53 -10.84 -7.08
N ARG A 54 25.06 -11.59 -6.10
CA ARG A 54 26.40 -12.18 -6.20
C ARG A 54 26.49 -13.18 -7.36
N GLN A 55 25.44 -13.95 -7.61
CA GLN A 55 25.38 -14.90 -8.73
C GLN A 55 25.29 -14.17 -10.07
N ALA A 56 24.45 -13.13 -10.17
CA ALA A 56 24.30 -12.30 -11.36
C ALA A 56 25.59 -11.56 -11.69
N LYS A 57 26.25 -10.93 -10.71
CA LYS A 57 27.53 -10.23 -10.88
C LYS A 57 28.67 -11.12 -11.36
N LYS A 58 28.68 -12.42 -11.00
CA LYS A 58 29.66 -13.38 -11.52
C LYS A 58 29.46 -13.68 -13.00
N LYS A 59 28.21 -13.65 -13.49
CA LYS A 59 27.84 -13.97 -14.87
C LYS A 59 27.77 -12.75 -15.78
N LYS A 60 27.56 -11.55 -15.23
CA LYS A 60 27.31 -10.30 -15.94
C LYS A 60 28.22 -9.19 -15.40
N ALA A 61 28.87 -8.47 -16.31
CA ALA A 61 29.87 -7.45 -15.95
C ALA A 61 29.27 -6.04 -15.74
N CYS A 62 28.12 -5.73 -16.35
CA CYS A 62 27.53 -4.38 -16.32
C CYS A 62 26.34 -4.27 -15.35
N TYR A 63 26.16 -3.08 -14.78
CA TYR A 63 25.08 -2.76 -13.85
C TYR A 63 23.70 -3.10 -14.44
N LYS A 64 23.43 -2.63 -15.66
CA LYS A 64 22.15 -2.89 -16.35
C LYS A 64 21.83 -4.38 -16.49
N ALA A 65 22.81 -5.21 -16.84
CA ALA A 65 22.56 -6.65 -16.97
C ALA A 65 22.35 -7.36 -15.63
N VAL A 66 22.97 -6.86 -14.54
CA VAL A 66 22.73 -7.35 -13.19
C VAL A 66 21.33 -6.94 -12.71
N CYS A 67 20.91 -5.69 -12.94
CA CYS A 67 19.56 -5.24 -12.63
C CYS A 67 18.50 -6.01 -13.41
N ALA A 68 18.72 -6.27 -14.71
CA ALA A 68 17.81 -7.08 -15.51
C ALA A 68 17.72 -8.53 -15.01
N ALA A 69 18.84 -9.12 -14.58
CA ALA A 69 18.85 -10.47 -14.00
C ALA A 69 18.15 -10.53 -12.64
N LEU A 70 18.32 -9.51 -11.81
CA LEU A 70 17.60 -9.38 -10.55
C LEU A 70 16.12 -9.16 -10.78
N LYS A 71 15.75 -8.28 -11.71
CA LYS A 71 14.36 -8.06 -12.14
C LYS A 71 13.71 -9.36 -12.59
N ALA A 72 14.40 -10.18 -13.39
CA ALA A 72 13.88 -11.48 -13.81
C ALA A 72 13.76 -12.49 -12.65
N ALA A 73 14.69 -12.45 -11.68
CA ALA A 73 14.68 -13.36 -10.54
C ALA A 73 13.61 -12.98 -9.48
N PHE A 74 13.31 -11.70 -9.37
CA PHE A 74 12.27 -11.13 -8.50
C PHE A 74 11.00 -10.78 -9.26
N MET A 75 10.90 -11.17 -10.52
CA MET A 75 9.66 -11.06 -11.27
C MET A 75 8.68 -11.99 -10.57
N GLU A 76 7.74 -11.38 -9.88
CA GLU A 76 6.77 -12.11 -9.13
C GLU A 76 5.83 -12.82 -10.09
N ASP A 77 5.46 -14.06 -9.75
CA ASP A 77 4.45 -14.79 -10.51
C ASP A 77 3.13 -13.98 -10.45
N PRO A 78 2.60 -13.51 -11.60
CA PRO A 78 1.35 -12.78 -11.63
C PRO A 78 0.21 -13.52 -10.93
N GLU A 79 0.21 -14.85 -10.91
CA GLU A 79 -0.79 -15.65 -10.20
C GLU A 79 -0.67 -15.52 -8.67
N LEU A 80 0.54 -15.43 -8.13
CA LEU A 80 0.77 -15.17 -6.71
C LEU A 80 0.33 -13.76 -6.32
N ALA A 81 0.62 -12.78 -7.19
CA ALA A 81 0.18 -11.41 -7.00
C ALA A 81 -1.36 -11.30 -7.05
N LYS A 82 -2.03 -11.99 -7.99
CA LYS A 82 -3.50 -12.09 -8.03
C LYS A 82 -4.05 -12.68 -6.73
N MET A 83 -3.45 -13.76 -6.21
CA MET A 83 -3.87 -14.36 -4.94
C MET A 83 -3.78 -13.35 -3.78
N ARG A 84 -2.66 -12.62 -3.67
CA ARG A 84 -2.50 -11.59 -2.63
C ARG A 84 -3.49 -10.45 -2.81
N LEU A 85 -3.71 -9.99 -4.04
CA LEU A 85 -4.68 -8.96 -4.37
C LEU A 85 -6.09 -9.36 -3.88
N CYS A 86 -6.51 -10.61 -4.11
CA CYS A 86 -7.81 -11.11 -3.63
C CYS A 86 -7.92 -11.14 -2.10
N THR A 87 -6.81 -11.34 -1.38
CA THR A 87 -6.77 -11.31 0.09
C THR A 87 -6.50 -9.92 0.68
N THR A 88 -6.29 -8.92 -0.17
CA THR A 88 -5.88 -7.58 0.27
C THR A 88 -7.04 -6.87 0.92
N THR A 89 -6.94 -6.71 2.24
CA THR A 89 -7.89 -5.93 3.03
C THR A 89 -7.20 -4.73 3.66
N LYS A 90 -7.99 -3.72 4.02
CA LYS A 90 -7.51 -2.53 4.69
C LYS A 90 -7.09 -2.88 6.12
N LEU A 91 -5.86 -2.55 6.49
CA LEU A 91 -5.37 -2.79 7.85
C LEU A 91 -6.01 -1.84 8.86
N GLU A 92 -6.03 -2.24 10.13
CA GLU A 92 -6.45 -1.39 11.23
C GLU A 92 -5.50 -0.20 11.38
N GLY A 93 -6.04 1.01 11.58
CA GLY A 93 -5.23 2.24 11.66
C GLY A 93 -4.63 2.75 10.34
N GLU A 94 -4.64 1.95 9.26
CA GLU A 94 -4.14 2.37 7.94
C GLU A 94 -5.00 3.49 7.33
N SER A 95 -4.39 4.46 6.64
CA SER A 95 -5.15 5.47 5.89
C SER A 95 -5.66 4.90 4.57
N PHE A 96 -6.80 5.40 4.07
CA PHE A 96 -7.33 4.97 2.76
C PHE A 96 -6.34 5.22 1.61
N SER A 97 -5.59 6.33 1.65
CA SER A 97 -4.56 6.62 0.65
C SER A 97 -3.42 5.60 0.66
N ARG A 98 -2.96 5.17 1.85
CA ARG A 98 -1.93 4.13 1.97
C ARG A 98 -2.44 2.77 1.49
N PHE A 99 -3.69 2.46 1.80
CA PHE A 99 -4.33 1.23 1.33
C PHE A 99 -4.43 1.19 -0.20
N VAL A 100 -4.86 2.28 -0.83
CA VAL A 100 -4.92 2.38 -2.30
C VAL A 100 -3.55 2.29 -2.95
N ALA A 101 -2.52 2.88 -2.35
CA ALA A 101 -1.15 2.72 -2.84
C ALA A 101 -0.70 1.25 -2.82
N ARG A 102 -1.06 0.48 -1.78
CA ARG A 102 -0.80 -0.96 -1.73
C ARG A 102 -1.57 -1.70 -2.82
N ILE A 103 -2.87 -1.41 -2.99
CA ILE A 103 -3.69 -2.05 -4.05
C ILE A 103 -3.08 -1.79 -5.43
N ARG A 104 -2.72 -0.54 -5.76
CA ARG A 104 -2.16 -0.20 -7.08
C ARG A 104 -0.88 -0.99 -7.37
N ASN A 105 0.01 -1.07 -6.40
CA ASN A 105 1.24 -1.88 -6.51
C ASN A 105 0.94 -3.38 -6.74
N GLU A 106 0.00 -3.96 -5.99
CA GLU A 106 -0.39 -5.36 -6.21
C GLU A 106 -1.11 -5.57 -7.55
N VAL A 107 -1.89 -4.58 -8.05
CA VAL A 107 -2.55 -4.66 -9.36
C VAL A 107 -1.53 -4.62 -10.50
N GLU A 108 -0.52 -3.75 -10.42
CA GLU A 108 0.57 -3.69 -11.40
C GLU A 108 1.35 -5.00 -11.49
N LEU A 109 1.56 -5.67 -10.35
CA LEU A 109 2.18 -6.99 -10.28
C LEU A 109 1.26 -8.12 -10.77
N ALA A 110 -0.04 -8.06 -10.43
CA ALA A 110 -1.02 -9.09 -10.77
C ALA A 110 -1.46 -9.05 -12.23
N TYR A 111 -1.45 -7.85 -12.85
CA TYR A 111 -1.94 -7.60 -14.19
C TYR A 111 -1.00 -6.67 -14.98
N PRO A 112 0.25 -7.08 -15.22
CA PRO A 112 1.21 -6.28 -15.98
C PRO A 112 0.77 -6.04 -17.44
N GLU A 113 -0.15 -6.85 -17.96
CA GLU A 113 -0.73 -6.71 -19.29
C GLU A 113 -1.81 -5.63 -19.41
N LEU A 114 -2.37 -5.17 -18.30
CA LEU A 114 -3.42 -4.15 -18.32
C LEU A 114 -2.82 -2.75 -18.48
N ASP A 115 -3.52 -1.92 -19.24
CA ASP A 115 -3.22 -0.50 -19.36
C ASP A 115 -3.62 0.26 -18.07
N ALA A 116 -3.20 1.52 -17.96
CA ALA A 116 -3.48 2.34 -16.79
C ALA A 116 -4.99 2.44 -16.48
N SER A 117 -5.84 2.41 -17.50
CA SER A 117 -7.31 2.39 -17.33
C SER A 117 -7.79 1.07 -16.72
N GLY A 118 -7.37 -0.08 -17.28
CA GLY A 118 -7.68 -1.40 -16.75
C GLY A 118 -7.21 -1.59 -15.30
N GLN A 119 -6.00 -1.10 -14.99
CA GLN A 119 -5.46 -1.14 -13.63
C GLN A 119 -6.26 -0.27 -12.64
N GLN A 120 -6.78 0.89 -13.07
CA GLN A 120 -7.66 1.71 -12.25
C GLN A 120 -8.98 1.01 -11.92
N VAL A 121 -9.59 0.35 -12.91
CA VAL A 121 -10.82 -0.44 -12.71
C VAL A 121 -10.58 -1.57 -11.70
N ARG A 122 -9.51 -2.35 -11.88
CA ARG A 122 -9.13 -3.43 -10.96
C ARG A 122 -8.81 -2.92 -9.56
N SER A 123 -8.12 -1.79 -9.47
CA SER A 123 -7.82 -1.15 -8.18
C SER A 123 -9.09 -0.72 -7.46
N TYR A 124 -10.07 -0.17 -8.19
CA TYR A 124 -11.35 0.25 -7.62
C TYR A 124 -12.21 -0.93 -7.18
N GLU A 125 -12.26 -2.02 -7.95
CA GLU A 125 -12.92 -3.27 -7.57
C GLU A 125 -12.32 -3.85 -6.29
N THR A 126 -10.99 -3.99 -6.26
CA THR A 126 -10.26 -4.50 -5.09
C THR A 126 -10.47 -3.60 -3.87
N PHE A 127 -10.50 -2.28 -4.06
CA PHE A 127 -10.78 -1.34 -2.97
C PHE A 127 -12.16 -1.58 -2.35
N LYS A 128 -13.21 -1.80 -3.16
CA LYS A 128 -14.56 -2.06 -2.65
C LYS A 128 -14.62 -3.33 -1.81
N GLU A 129 -13.96 -4.39 -2.23
CA GLU A 129 -13.95 -5.66 -1.51
C GLU A 129 -13.05 -5.65 -0.28
N GLY A 130 -11.96 -4.88 -0.31
CA GLY A 130 -10.98 -4.84 0.77
C GLY A 130 -11.28 -3.85 1.92
N ILE A 131 -12.29 -2.98 1.80
CA ILE A 131 -12.70 -2.06 2.88
C ILE A 131 -13.75 -2.67 3.82
N PRO A 132 -13.84 -2.20 5.08
CA PRO A 132 -14.89 -2.62 6.00
C PRO A 132 -16.31 -2.45 5.43
N GLU A 133 -17.19 -3.41 5.73
CA GLU A 133 -18.54 -3.52 5.16
C GLU A 133 -19.37 -2.23 5.27
N LYS A 134 -19.19 -1.47 6.36
CA LYS A 134 -19.87 -0.19 6.58
C LYS A 134 -19.59 0.84 5.48
N PHE A 135 -18.34 0.93 5.02
CA PHE A 135 -17.94 1.84 3.96
C PHE A 135 -18.36 1.28 2.60
N ARG A 136 -18.23 -0.03 2.41
CA ARG A 136 -18.66 -0.74 1.20
C ARG A 136 -20.14 -0.49 0.90
N LYS A 137 -21.02 -0.64 1.88
CA LYS A 137 -22.46 -0.34 1.75
C LYS A 137 -22.73 1.12 1.35
N ALA A 138 -21.96 2.07 1.87
CA ALA A 138 -22.13 3.48 1.55
C ALA A 138 -21.68 3.82 0.12
N ILE A 139 -20.67 3.11 -0.41
CA ILE A 139 -20.25 3.23 -1.81
C ILE A 139 -21.31 2.64 -2.74
N TYR A 140 -21.81 1.42 -2.47
CA TYR A 140 -22.83 0.80 -3.33
C TYR A 140 -24.15 1.58 -3.39
N LYS A 141 -24.48 2.32 -2.33
CA LYS A 141 -25.67 3.19 -2.30
C LYS A 141 -25.52 4.48 -3.12
N ASP A 142 -24.28 4.86 -3.44
CA ASP A 142 -23.98 6.13 -4.10
C ASP A 142 -23.41 5.85 -5.50
N SER A 143 -24.29 5.84 -6.51
CA SER A 143 -23.92 5.60 -7.90
C SER A 143 -22.98 6.66 -8.50
N SER A 144 -22.77 7.79 -7.81
CA SER A 144 -21.80 8.81 -8.21
C SER A 144 -20.35 8.43 -7.89
N VAL A 145 -20.14 7.44 -7.02
CA VAL A 145 -18.82 6.99 -6.60
C VAL A 145 -18.32 5.90 -7.56
N ASN A 146 -17.83 6.31 -8.73
CA ASN A 146 -17.37 5.40 -9.79
C ASN A 146 -15.84 5.37 -9.95
N THR A 147 -15.10 6.13 -9.15
CA THR A 147 -13.63 6.15 -9.16
C THR A 147 -13.06 5.87 -7.78
N ILE A 148 -11.79 5.47 -7.74
CA ILE A 148 -11.08 5.23 -6.48
C ILE A 148 -10.95 6.51 -5.64
N ASP A 149 -10.77 7.67 -6.27
CA ASP A 149 -10.63 8.96 -5.57
C ASP A 149 -11.94 9.46 -4.96
N THR A 150 -13.05 9.29 -5.68
CA THR A 150 -14.39 9.58 -5.14
C THR A 150 -14.73 8.64 -3.98
N ALA A 151 -14.31 7.38 -4.06
CA ALA A 151 -14.48 6.40 -3.00
C ALA A 151 -13.68 6.74 -1.74
N ILE A 152 -12.41 7.14 -1.89
CA ILE A 152 -11.59 7.63 -0.78
C ILE A 152 -12.27 8.83 -0.11
N THR A 153 -12.69 9.82 -0.90
CA THR A 153 -13.33 11.04 -0.39
C THR A 153 -14.59 10.72 0.41
N LYS A 154 -15.42 9.79 -0.10
CA LYS A 154 -16.62 9.31 0.60
C LYS A 154 -16.26 8.62 1.91
N CYS A 155 -15.29 7.72 1.89
CA CYS A 155 -14.85 6.99 3.09
C CYS A 155 -14.28 7.94 4.16
N GLN A 156 -13.48 8.92 3.77
CA GLN A 156 -12.94 9.94 4.66
C GLN A 156 -14.05 10.78 5.30
N ARG A 157 -15.06 11.21 4.52
CA ARG A 157 -16.23 11.92 5.05
C ARG A 157 -17.00 11.09 6.06
N LEU A 158 -17.17 9.79 5.83
CA LEU A 158 -17.83 8.88 6.78
C LEU A 158 -17.04 8.74 8.07
N VAL A 159 -15.71 8.60 7.99
CA VAL A 159 -14.84 8.58 9.19
C VAL A 159 -14.93 9.90 9.97
N MET A 160 -15.00 11.05 9.29
CA MET A 160 -15.17 12.34 9.95
C MET A 160 -16.54 12.45 10.63
N ALA A 161 -17.62 12.01 9.96
CA ALA A 161 -18.97 12.01 10.51
C ALA A 161 -19.09 11.15 11.78
N GLU A 162 -18.43 9.98 11.81
CA GLU A 162 -18.38 9.09 12.99
C GLU A 162 -17.63 9.69 14.18
N ARG A 163 -16.69 10.61 13.93
CA ARG A 163 -15.97 11.33 15.00
C ARG A 163 -16.80 12.46 15.60
N THR A 164 -17.73 13.00 14.82
CA THR A 164 -18.59 14.12 15.23
C THR A 164 -19.89 13.70 15.90
N THR A 165 -20.27 12.42 15.85
CA THR A 165 -21.42 11.91 16.62
C THR A 165 -20.98 11.57 18.05
N PRO A 166 -21.51 12.26 19.08
CA PRO A 166 -21.29 11.83 20.46
C PRO A 166 -21.84 10.42 20.63
N LYS A 167 -21.04 9.50 21.18
CA LYS A 167 -21.55 8.23 21.69
C LYS A 167 -22.62 8.56 22.73
N HIS A 168 -23.89 8.39 22.38
CA HIS A 168 -24.99 8.46 23.32
C HIS A 168 -24.77 7.36 24.36
N VAL A 169 -24.27 7.75 25.53
CA VAL A 169 -24.20 6.89 26.71
C VAL A 169 -25.62 6.60 27.14
N GLN A 170 -25.92 5.31 27.27
CA GLN A 170 -27.21 4.77 27.64
C GLN A 170 -27.73 5.36 28.96
N THR A 171 -29.01 5.74 28.90
CA THR A 171 -30.05 5.79 29.94
C THR A 171 -29.63 5.32 31.33
N VAL A 172 -29.61 6.24 32.30
CA VAL A 172 -29.73 5.89 33.73
C VAL A 172 -31.18 6.15 34.11
N GLU A 173 -31.81 5.10 34.62
CA GLU A 173 -33.20 5.04 35.05
C GLU A 173 -33.55 6.18 36.02
N ALA A 174 -34.63 6.89 35.72
CA ALA A 174 -35.26 7.82 36.64
C ALA A 174 -35.89 7.02 37.80
N VAL A 175 -35.24 7.01 38.96
CA VAL A 175 -35.87 6.55 40.21
C VAL A 175 -36.80 7.64 40.70
N GLU A 176 -38.08 7.39 40.48
CA GLU A 176 -39.24 8.14 40.95
C GLU A 176 -39.22 8.25 42.48
N GLN A 177 -38.93 9.44 43.01
CA GLN A 177 -39.10 9.74 44.44
C GLN A 177 -40.57 10.05 44.72
N LYS A 178 -41.26 9.10 45.37
CA LYS A 178 -42.57 9.33 45.99
C LYS A 178 -42.45 10.34 47.15
N PRO A 179 -43.39 11.30 47.29
CA PRO A 179 -43.44 12.20 48.42
C PRO A 179 -43.90 11.44 49.67
N LYS A 180 -43.23 11.65 50.81
CA LYS A 180 -43.76 11.28 52.12
C LYS A 180 -44.49 12.49 52.69
N GLU A 181 -45.81 12.36 52.77
CA GLU A 181 -46.70 13.24 53.52
C GLU A 181 -46.35 13.20 55.02
N MET A 182 -46.53 14.37 55.64
CA MET A 182 -46.57 14.60 57.09
C MET A 182 -47.79 13.93 57.71
N GLU A 183 -47.64 13.42 58.94
CA GLU A 183 -48.65 13.26 60.02
C GLU A 183 -48.00 12.35 61.10
N ILE A 184 -47.94 12.61 62.42
CA ILE A 184 -48.45 13.60 63.40
C ILE A 184 -47.37 13.69 64.50
#